data_AF-V5GGF0-F1
#
_entry.id   AF-V5GGF0-F1
#
_cell.length_a   1.000
_cell.length_b   1.000
_cell.length_c   1.000
_cell.angle_alpha   90.00
_cell.angle_beta   90.00
_cell.angle_gamma   90.00
#
_symmetry.space_group_name_H-M   'P 1'
#
loop_
_entity.id
_entity.type
_entity.pdbx_description
1 polymer ?
#
loop_
_entity_poly.entity_id
_entity_poly.type
_entity_poly.pdbx_seq_one_letter_code
_entity_poly.pdbx_strand_id
1 'polypeptide(L)'
;MTASAGTRPSAGQASDDQWLFSKSDLALTPSVLQGALDPIDEKTRRYKGVRLIYRMGEYMRLPQHVMNTAAIYLHRFYMRKPLEYGTSKVGHPHYDIAATCVFLACKVEESHRKLPSVIDAAMASLDGSPTGSQQWLQRTYRADPGHQDFARWRDVILLSEETVLETLCFDLIVEHPHEILVKACSRLSVDTALVRLAWTILNDSMRDATCVMFEAPVLAAGAFYRACQLMQLSASDFTAKWPPKAAEGRQLTWTDVFDVDEAEAAEVASAIEKDVYEFHDQHAK
;
A
#
# COMPACT_ATOMS: atom_id res chain seq x y z
N MET A 1 -24.62 -17.69 -15.20
CA MET A 1 -25.61 -16.60 -15.04
C MET A 1 -26.13 -16.64 -13.62
N THR A 2 -25.70 -15.69 -12.80
CA THR A 2 -26.49 -14.99 -11.77
C THR A 2 -25.57 -13.89 -11.26
N ALA A 3 -26.00 -12.64 -11.44
CA ALA A 3 -25.31 -11.47 -10.94
C ALA A 3 -25.36 -11.52 -9.41
N SER A 4 -24.19 -11.40 -8.77
CA SER A 4 -24.12 -11.11 -7.35
C SER A 4 -24.46 -9.64 -7.17
N ALA A 5 -25.72 -9.36 -6.85
CA ALA A 5 -26.12 -8.06 -6.32
C ALA A 5 -25.47 -7.91 -4.95
N GLY A 6 -24.54 -6.94 -4.84
CA GLY A 6 -23.96 -6.53 -3.56
C GLY A 6 -25.07 -6.08 -2.63
N THR A 7 -25.48 -6.97 -1.75
CA THR A 7 -26.38 -6.65 -0.65
C THR A 7 -25.48 -6.24 0.49
N ARG A 8 -25.60 -4.99 0.95
CA ARG A 8 -24.91 -4.50 2.16
C ARG A 8 -25.07 -5.53 3.28
N PRO A 9 -23.99 -5.93 3.98
CA PRO A 9 -24.13 -6.82 5.11
C PRO A 9 -24.96 -6.17 6.21
N SER A 10 -25.89 -6.94 6.76
CA SER A 10 -26.74 -6.57 7.89
C SER A 10 -25.95 -6.51 9.20
N ALA A 11 -26.31 -5.52 10.03
CA ALA A 11 -25.94 -5.30 11.42
C ALA A 11 -25.37 -6.53 12.16
N GLY A 12 -24.06 -6.48 12.43
CA GLY A 12 -23.31 -7.52 13.15
C GLY A 12 -21.80 -7.57 12.83
N GLN A 13 -21.33 -6.86 11.81
CA GLN A 13 -19.90 -6.67 11.53
C GLN A 13 -19.35 -5.50 12.34
N ALA A 14 -18.13 -5.66 12.88
CA ALA A 14 -17.35 -4.53 13.35
C ALA A 14 -17.31 -3.48 12.24
N SER A 15 -17.45 -2.20 12.59
CA SER A 15 -17.52 -1.08 11.63
C SER A 15 -16.44 -1.22 10.55
N ASP A 16 -16.82 -1.10 9.28
CA ASP A 16 -15.94 -1.12 8.10
C ASP A 16 -14.74 -0.13 8.21
N ASP A 17 -14.78 0.79 9.18
CA ASP A 17 -13.81 1.85 9.44
C ASP A 17 -12.60 1.51 10.34
N GLN A 18 -12.40 0.27 10.82
CA GLN A 18 -11.35 0.04 11.85
C GLN A 18 -9.90 0.36 11.42
N TRP A 19 -9.67 0.55 10.11
CA TRP A 19 -8.38 0.83 9.50
C TRP A 19 -8.31 2.16 8.75
N LEU A 20 -9.36 2.99 8.85
CA LEU A 20 -9.38 4.33 8.30
C LEU A 20 -9.11 5.33 9.43
N PHE A 21 -8.18 6.24 9.16
CA PHE A 21 -7.67 7.19 10.13
C PHE A 21 -7.67 8.59 9.53
N SER A 22 -8.06 9.57 10.34
CA SER A 22 -8.01 10.96 9.95
C SER A 22 -6.56 11.47 9.87
N LYS A 23 -6.36 12.62 9.21
CA LYS A 23 -5.06 13.30 9.22
C LYS A 23 -4.59 13.66 10.63
N SER A 24 -5.52 13.96 11.54
CA SER A 24 -5.22 14.19 12.96
C SER A 24 -4.71 12.94 13.67
N ASP A 25 -5.25 11.76 13.35
CA ASP A 25 -4.78 10.50 13.94
C ASP A 25 -3.35 10.17 13.49
N LEU A 26 -3.01 10.46 12.23
CA LEU A 26 -1.66 10.34 11.70
C LEU A 26 -0.66 11.32 12.32
N ALA A 27 -1.12 12.44 12.89
CA ALA A 27 -0.27 13.36 13.65
C ALA A 27 -0.07 12.90 15.11
N LEU A 28 -0.85 11.91 15.57
CA LEU A 28 -0.91 11.43 16.95
C LEU A 28 -0.67 9.92 17.04
N THR A 29 0.17 9.38 16.17
CA THR A 29 0.52 7.95 16.16
C THR A 29 1.22 7.55 17.47
N PRO A 30 1.31 6.24 17.77
CA PRO A 30 2.13 5.75 18.87
C PRO A 30 3.60 6.20 18.78
N SER A 31 4.15 6.32 17.56
CA SER A 31 5.52 6.81 17.36
C SER A 31 5.69 8.25 17.86
N VAL A 32 4.74 9.14 17.56
CA VAL A 32 4.76 10.54 18.01
C VAL A 32 4.45 10.64 19.50
N LEU A 33 3.36 10.02 19.96
CA LEU A 33 2.88 10.19 21.33
C LEU A 33 3.77 9.51 22.38
N GLN A 34 4.24 8.30 22.11
CA GLN A 34 5.04 7.52 23.05
C GLN A 34 6.53 7.72 22.80
N GLY A 35 6.92 7.77 21.53
CA GLY A 35 8.32 7.87 21.13
C GLY A 35 8.87 9.28 21.05
N ALA A 36 8.01 10.30 21.15
CA ALA A 36 8.36 11.70 20.88
C ALA A 36 9.07 11.85 19.52
N LEU A 37 8.72 10.99 18.55
CA LEU A 37 9.31 11.02 17.22
C LEU A 37 8.74 12.23 16.46
N ASP A 38 9.62 12.92 15.75
CA ASP A 38 9.20 13.98 14.85
C ASP A 38 8.31 13.39 13.73
N PRO A 39 7.14 13.98 13.40
CA PRO A 39 6.24 13.44 12.39
C PRO A 39 6.86 13.29 10.99
N ILE A 40 7.81 14.16 10.61
CA ILE A 40 8.52 14.07 9.32
C ILE A 40 9.46 12.86 9.34
N ASP A 41 10.15 12.62 10.46
CA ASP A 41 11.00 11.43 10.63
C ASP A 41 10.18 10.14 10.64
N GLU A 42 9.03 10.09 11.32
CA GLU A 42 8.11 8.96 11.25
C GLU A 42 7.69 8.67 9.81
N LYS A 43 7.18 9.68 9.10
CA LYS A 43 6.74 9.53 7.71
C LYS A 43 7.88 9.03 6.81
N THR A 44 9.07 9.59 6.98
CA THR A 44 10.28 9.17 6.25
C THR A 44 10.66 7.72 6.53
N ARG A 45 10.53 7.25 7.78
CA ARG A 45 10.83 5.86 8.16
C ARG A 45 9.78 4.89 7.62
N ARG A 46 8.49 5.25 7.65
CA ARG A 46 7.43 4.46 6.98
C ARG A 46 7.70 4.34 5.49
N TYR A 47 8.02 5.46 4.82
CA TYR A 47 8.41 5.49 3.41
C TYR A 47 9.61 4.57 3.11
N LYS A 48 10.67 4.61 3.95
CA LYS A 48 11.81 3.70 3.82
C LYS A 48 11.42 2.23 3.99
N GLY A 49 10.51 1.93 4.92
CA GLY A 49 9.95 0.59 5.12
C GLY A 49 9.23 0.09 3.88
N VAL A 50 8.31 0.89 3.32
CA VAL A 50 7.59 0.55 2.08
C VAL A 50 8.54 0.44 0.89
N ARG A 51 9.56 1.31 0.80
CA ARG A 51 10.61 1.20 -0.22
C ARG A 51 11.36 -0.14 -0.14
N LEU A 52 11.64 -0.64 1.06
CA LEU A 52 12.22 -1.98 1.23
C LEU A 52 11.26 -3.07 0.74
N ILE A 53 9.96 -2.97 1.05
CA ILE A 53 8.93 -3.91 0.57
C ILE A 53 8.98 -4.03 -0.96
N TYR A 54 8.96 -2.91 -1.67
CA TYR A 54 9.03 -2.90 -3.14
C TYR A 54 10.34 -3.49 -3.66
N ARG A 55 11.50 -3.12 -3.08
CA ARG A 55 12.80 -3.70 -3.47
C ARG A 55 12.85 -5.21 -3.28
N MET A 56 12.31 -5.72 -2.17
CA MET A 56 12.21 -7.15 -1.91
C MET A 56 11.28 -7.85 -2.91
N GLY A 57 10.13 -7.23 -3.20
CA GLY A 57 9.17 -7.76 -4.16
C GLY A 57 9.73 -7.82 -5.58
N GLU A 58 10.42 -6.78 -6.04
CA GLU A 58 11.10 -6.76 -7.35
C GLU A 58 12.21 -7.81 -7.45
N TYR A 59 12.97 -7.99 -6.37
CA TYR A 59 14.01 -9.02 -6.28
C TYR A 59 13.40 -10.43 -6.42
N MET A 60 12.33 -10.72 -5.68
CA MET A 60 11.63 -12.02 -5.68
C MET A 60 10.60 -12.21 -6.81
N ARG A 61 10.40 -11.19 -7.65
CA ARG A 61 9.35 -11.13 -8.68
C ARG A 61 7.95 -11.38 -8.11
N LEU A 62 7.61 -10.69 -7.03
CA LEU A 62 6.27 -10.73 -6.47
C LEU A 62 5.31 -9.92 -7.35
N PRO A 63 4.06 -10.37 -7.51
CA PRO A 63 3.01 -9.56 -8.10
C PRO A 63 2.78 -8.26 -7.32
N GLN A 64 2.28 -7.22 -8.00
CA GLN A 64 2.01 -5.91 -7.39
C GLN A 64 1.07 -6.00 -6.19
N HIS A 65 0.00 -6.79 -6.26
CA HIS A 65 -0.97 -6.92 -5.17
C HIS A 65 -0.29 -7.42 -3.89
N VAL A 66 0.65 -8.36 -3.97
CA VAL A 66 1.40 -8.85 -2.80
C VAL A 66 2.22 -7.74 -2.15
N MET A 67 2.88 -6.90 -2.96
CA MET A 67 3.65 -5.76 -2.45
C MET A 67 2.74 -4.71 -1.81
N ASN A 68 1.57 -4.45 -2.41
CA ASN A 68 0.57 -3.54 -1.87
C ASN A 68 0.01 -4.07 -0.54
N THR A 69 -0.30 -5.37 -0.43
CA THR A 69 -0.76 -6.01 0.81
C THR A 69 0.26 -5.82 1.92
N ALA A 70 1.54 -6.07 1.64
CA ALA A 70 2.61 -5.83 2.60
C ALA A 70 2.72 -4.34 3.01
N ALA A 71 2.54 -3.40 2.07
CA ALA A 71 2.57 -1.96 2.37
C ALA A 71 1.38 -1.55 3.27
N ILE A 72 0.17 -2.05 3.00
CA ILE A 72 -1.02 -1.81 3.83
C ILE A 72 -0.80 -2.36 5.23
N TYR A 73 -0.26 -3.58 5.37
CA TYR A 73 0.08 -4.15 6.68
C TYR A 73 1.05 -3.27 7.46
N LEU A 74 2.09 -2.75 6.81
CA LEU A 74 3.06 -1.88 7.46
C LEU A 74 2.41 -0.59 7.95
N HIS A 75 1.58 0.07 7.12
CA HIS A 75 0.90 1.30 7.51
C HIS A 75 -0.10 1.07 8.65
N ARG A 76 -0.92 0.02 8.56
CA ARG A 76 -1.85 -0.40 9.62
C ARG A 76 -1.12 -0.73 10.92
N PHE A 77 0.00 -1.44 10.85
CA PHE A 77 0.82 -1.79 12.02
C PHE A 77 1.28 -0.55 12.78
N TYR A 78 1.83 0.44 12.06
CA TYR A 78 2.34 1.66 12.70
C TYR A 78 1.25 2.64 13.16
N MET A 79 -0.02 2.39 12.86
CA MET A 79 -1.12 3.10 13.53
C MET A 79 -1.36 2.61 14.96
N ARG A 80 -0.88 1.40 15.31
CA ARG A 80 -1.11 0.77 16.62
C ARG A 80 0.16 0.48 17.41
N LYS A 81 1.33 0.46 16.75
CA LYS A 81 2.64 0.21 17.36
C LYS A 81 3.63 1.30 16.99
N PRO A 82 4.54 1.69 17.89
CA PRO A 82 5.52 2.75 17.59
C PRO A 82 6.67 2.22 16.72
N LEU A 83 7.19 3.09 15.86
CA LEU A 83 8.52 2.92 15.25
C LEU A 83 9.61 2.83 16.32
N GLU A 84 10.75 2.25 15.99
CA GLU A 84 11.92 2.26 16.88
C GLU A 84 12.33 3.70 17.25
N TYR A 85 12.46 4.01 18.54
CA TYR A 85 12.83 5.32 19.07
C TYR A 85 13.74 5.24 20.30
N GLY A 86 14.33 6.39 20.65
CA GLY A 86 15.18 6.55 21.83
C GLY A 86 16.52 5.82 21.75
N THR A 87 17.39 6.07 22.73
CA THR A 87 18.73 5.45 22.80
C THR A 87 18.68 3.96 23.12
N SER A 88 17.61 3.52 23.78
CA SER A 88 17.37 2.11 24.14
C SER A 88 16.68 1.31 23.03
N LYS A 89 16.42 1.91 21.86
CA LYS A 89 15.80 1.26 20.70
C LYS A 89 14.47 0.57 21.04
N VAL A 90 13.59 1.31 21.70
CA VAL A 90 12.25 0.84 22.06
C VAL A 90 11.34 0.94 20.84
N GLY A 91 10.42 -0.02 20.66
CA GLY A 91 9.50 -0.04 19.53
C GLY A 91 9.95 -0.98 18.42
N HIS A 92 9.46 -0.73 17.20
CA HIS A 92 9.61 -1.68 16.09
C HIS A 92 10.37 -1.04 14.91
N PRO A 93 11.52 -1.61 14.48
CA PRO A 93 12.25 -1.10 13.35
C PRO A 93 11.50 -1.28 12.02
N HIS A 94 11.43 -0.22 11.20
CA HIS A 94 10.70 -0.20 9.93
C HIS A 94 11.15 -1.27 8.93
N TYR A 95 12.44 -1.60 8.87
CA TYR A 95 12.93 -2.65 7.97
C TYR A 95 12.58 -4.07 8.44
N ASP A 96 12.55 -4.28 9.75
CA ASP A 96 12.22 -5.58 10.35
C ASP A 96 10.73 -5.89 10.15
N ILE A 97 9.86 -4.90 10.40
CA ILE A 97 8.42 -5.02 10.11
C ILE A 97 8.16 -5.13 8.61
N ALA A 98 8.84 -4.36 7.76
CA ALA A 98 8.70 -4.45 6.30
C ALA A 98 8.98 -5.87 5.77
N ALA A 99 10.10 -6.49 6.17
CA ALA A 99 10.42 -7.86 5.75
C ALA A 99 9.37 -8.88 6.25
N THR A 100 8.88 -8.68 7.48
CA THR A 100 7.82 -9.51 8.09
C THR A 100 6.50 -9.37 7.33
N CYS A 101 6.11 -8.15 6.97
CA CYS A 101 4.92 -7.89 6.16
C CYS A 101 5.01 -8.54 4.78
N VAL A 102 6.19 -8.54 4.13
CA VAL A 102 6.40 -9.26 2.86
C VAL A 102 6.24 -10.77 3.05
N PHE A 103 6.80 -11.33 4.12
CA PHE A 103 6.66 -12.75 4.43
C PHE A 103 5.20 -13.16 4.64
N LEU A 104 4.46 -12.39 5.43
CA LEU A 104 3.03 -12.58 5.68
C LEU A 104 2.20 -12.42 4.40
N ALA A 105 2.39 -11.34 3.65
CA ALA A 105 1.67 -11.10 2.40
C ALA A 105 1.90 -12.24 1.38
N CYS A 106 3.11 -12.78 1.28
CA CYS A 106 3.37 -13.94 0.42
C CYS A 106 2.56 -15.19 0.81
N LYS A 107 2.26 -15.38 2.09
CA LYS A 107 1.42 -16.50 2.56
C LYS A 107 -0.05 -16.25 2.25
N VAL A 108 -0.54 -15.03 2.54
CA VAL A 108 -1.95 -14.65 2.38
C VAL A 108 -2.34 -14.60 0.90
N GLU A 109 -1.51 -14.01 0.05
CA GLU A 109 -1.76 -13.82 -1.39
C GLU A 109 -1.25 -15.01 -2.23
N GLU A 110 -1.11 -16.19 -1.61
CA GLU A 110 -0.77 -17.46 -2.26
C GLU A 110 0.49 -17.44 -3.17
N SER A 111 1.43 -16.53 -2.92
CA SER A 111 2.71 -16.45 -3.66
C SER A 111 3.82 -17.33 -3.06
N HIS A 112 3.58 -17.91 -1.88
CA HIS A 112 4.29 -19.03 -1.24
C HIS A 112 5.83 -18.96 -1.28
N ARG A 113 6.42 -17.81 -0.91
CA ARG A 113 7.89 -17.67 -0.77
C ARG A 113 8.37 -18.27 0.56
N LYS A 114 9.38 -19.13 0.50
CA LYS A 114 10.02 -19.72 1.69
C LYS A 114 10.83 -18.65 2.45
N LEU A 115 10.94 -18.79 3.77
CA LEU A 115 11.67 -17.86 4.63
C LEU A 115 13.10 -17.53 4.15
N PRO A 116 13.95 -18.50 3.74
CA PRO A 116 15.29 -18.16 3.22
C PRO A 116 15.28 -17.24 2.00
N SER A 117 14.28 -17.37 1.12
CA SER A 117 14.13 -16.47 -0.04
C SER A 117 13.76 -15.05 0.38
N VAL A 118 12.97 -14.90 1.45
CA VAL A 118 12.61 -13.58 1.98
C VAL A 118 13.82 -12.94 2.67
N ILE A 119 14.63 -13.74 3.38
CA ILE A 119 15.88 -13.29 4.00
C ILE A 119 16.89 -12.84 2.93
N ASP A 120 17.10 -13.64 1.88
CA ASP A 120 17.93 -13.27 0.73
C ASP A 120 17.48 -11.93 0.14
N ALA A 121 16.16 -11.75 -0.06
CA ALA A 121 15.61 -10.53 -0.61
C ALA A 121 15.81 -9.33 0.31
N ALA A 122 15.64 -9.48 1.63
CA ALA A 122 15.85 -8.42 2.60
C ALA A 122 17.33 -7.98 2.62
N MET A 123 18.26 -8.94 2.75
CA MET A 123 19.70 -8.68 2.78
C MET A 123 20.20 -8.08 1.47
N ALA A 124 19.80 -8.64 0.32
CA ALA A 124 20.15 -8.09 -0.99
C ALA A 124 19.60 -6.67 -1.20
N SER A 125 18.39 -6.39 -0.69
CA SER A 125 17.74 -5.09 -0.88
C SER A 125 18.36 -3.98 -0.03
N LEU A 126 19.00 -4.34 1.08
CA LEU A 126 19.67 -3.43 2.02
C LEU A 126 21.18 -3.29 1.77
N ASP A 127 21.78 -4.18 0.98
CA ASP A 127 23.19 -4.06 0.60
C ASP A 127 23.38 -2.93 -0.43
N GLY A 128 23.77 -1.76 0.08
CA GLY A 128 24.08 -0.56 -0.71
C GLY A 128 25.47 -0.55 -1.33
N SER A 129 26.29 -1.60 -1.15
CA SER A 129 27.60 -1.67 -1.78
C SER A 129 27.47 -1.80 -3.32
N PRO A 130 28.49 -1.39 -4.10
CA PRO A 130 28.48 -1.61 -5.55
C PRO A 130 28.29 -3.08 -5.94
N THR A 131 28.90 -3.99 -5.19
CA THR A 131 28.77 -5.44 -5.38
C THR A 131 27.36 -5.92 -5.04
N GLY A 132 26.81 -5.51 -3.90
CA GLY A 132 25.45 -5.85 -3.49
C GLY A 132 24.40 -5.36 -4.48
N SER A 133 24.54 -4.13 -4.97
CA SER A 133 23.67 -3.55 -5.99
C SER A 133 23.69 -4.37 -7.29
N GLN A 134 24.86 -4.82 -7.74
CA GLN A 134 24.97 -5.71 -8.90
C GLN A 134 24.32 -7.08 -8.64
N GLN A 135 24.57 -7.67 -7.47
CA GLN A 135 23.97 -8.96 -7.09
C GLN A 135 22.44 -8.87 -6.94
N TRP A 136 21.91 -7.72 -6.49
CA TRP A 136 20.48 -7.45 -6.43
C TRP A 136 19.88 -7.38 -7.84
N LEU A 137 20.48 -6.60 -8.75
CA LEU A 137 20.04 -6.47 -10.15
C LEU A 137 20.03 -7.82 -10.88
N GLN A 138 21.08 -8.63 -10.66
CA GLN A 138 21.21 -9.95 -11.27
C GLN A 138 20.43 -11.04 -10.51
N ARG A 139 19.89 -10.74 -9.32
CA ARG A 139 19.20 -11.67 -8.43
C ARG A 139 20.04 -12.88 -8.00
N THR A 140 21.34 -12.67 -7.87
CA THR A 140 22.35 -13.70 -7.57
C THR A 140 22.75 -13.76 -6.11
N TYR A 141 22.40 -12.74 -5.31
CA TYR A 141 22.69 -12.72 -3.87
C TYR A 141 22.11 -13.96 -3.15
N ARG A 142 22.92 -14.68 -2.38
CA ARG A 142 22.47 -15.78 -1.53
C ARG A 142 23.15 -15.63 -0.17
N ALA A 143 22.35 -15.48 0.88
CA ALA A 143 22.85 -15.40 2.23
C ALA A 143 23.36 -16.77 2.68
N ASP A 144 24.48 -16.78 3.39
CA ASP A 144 24.98 -17.98 4.05
C ASP A 144 24.11 -18.30 5.29
N PRO A 145 23.43 -19.47 5.34
CA PRO A 145 22.62 -19.85 6.49
C PRO A 145 23.39 -19.96 7.81
N GLY A 146 24.72 -20.13 7.77
CA GLY A 146 25.60 -20.14 8.93
C GLY A 146 25.97 -18.75 9.44
N HIS A 147 25.70 -17.69 8.68
CA HIS A 147 26.07 -16.33 9.04
C HIS A 147 25.11 -15.73 10.08
N GLN A 148 25.64 -14.93 11.01
CA GLN A 148 24.85 -14.31 12.09
C GLN A 148 23.71 -13.44 11.57
N ASP A 149 23.90 -12.75 10.44
CA ASP A 149 22.88 -11.87 9.86
C ASP A 149 21.69 -12.66 9.31
N PHE A 150 21.94 -13.85 8.75
CA PHE A 150 20.87 -14.74 8.33
C PHE A 150 20.03 -15.20 9.53
N ALA A 151 20.71 -15.60 10.61
CA ALA A 151 20.06 -15.98 11.86
C ALA A 151 19.25 -14.81 12.45
N ARG A 152 19.79 -13.59 12.44
CA ARG A 152 19.09 -12.37 12.88
C ARG A 152 17.80 -12.17 12.09
N TRP A 153 17.86 -12.19 10.76
CA TRP A 153 16.69 -11.99 9.91
C TRP A 153 15.64 -13.10 10.09
N ARG A 154 16.08 -14.36 10.18
CA ARG A 154 15.20 -15.49 10.48
C ARG A 154 14.44 -15.25 11.79
N ASP A 155 15.16 -14.95 12.86
CA ASP A 155 14.58 -14.83 14.20
C ASP A 155 13.66 -13.61 14.29
N VAL A 156 14.08 -12.47 13.72
CA VAL A 156 13.28 -11.25 13.67
C VAL A 156 11.98 -11.45 12.89
N ILE A 157 12.02 -12.07 11.70
CA ILE A 157 10.82 -12.30 10.88
C ILE A 157 9.85 -13.24 11.61
N LEU A 158 10.34 -14.31 12.23
CA LEU A 158 9.50 -15.28 12.93
C LEU A 158 8.90 -14.72 14.22
N LEU A 159 9.67 -13.95 15.00
CA LEU A 159 9.17 -13.31 16.22
C LEU A 159 8.19 -12.18 15.91
N SER A 160 8.49 -11.38 14.87
CA SER A 160 7.63 -10.26 14.49
C SER A 160 6.35 -10.71 13.81
N GLU A 161 6.32 -11.90 13.19
CA GLU A 161 5.14 -12.44 12.51
C GLU A 161 3.93 -12.48 13.44
N GLU A 162 4.07 -13.06 14.63
CA GLU A 162 3.00 -13.12 15.64
C GLU A 162 2.55 -11.71 16.04
N THR A 163 3.50 -10.82 16.31
CA THR A 163 3.20 -9.43 16.70
C THR A 163 2.45 -8.67 15.60
N VAL A 164 2.82 -8.86 14.33
CA VAL A 164 2.14 -8.23 13.20
C VAL A 164 0.72 -8.80 13.05
N LEU A 165 0.55 -10.12 13.11
CA LEU A 165 -0.76 -10.77 13.03
C LEU A 165 -1.72 -10.28 14.12
N GLU A 166 -1.26 -10.25 15.36
CA GLU A 166 -2.06 -9.76 16.49
C GLU A 166 -2.41 -8.27 16.36
N THR A 167 -1.43 -7.45 15.95
CA THR A 167 -1.63 -6.00 15.76
C THR A 167 -2.66 -5.73 14.67
N LEU A 168 -2.63 -6.52 13.59
CA LEU A 168 -3.60 -6.50 12.50
C LEU A 168 -4.94 -7.15 12.86
N CYS A 169 -5.13 -7.63 14.10
CA CYS A 169 -6.34 -8.35 14.51
C CYS A 169 -6.69 -9.54 13.60
N PHE A 170 -5.68 -10.14 12.97
CA PHE A 170 -5.86 -11.18 11.94
C PHE A 170 -6.73 -10.75 10.74
N ASP A 171 -6.92 -9.44 10.55
CA ASP A 171 -7.61 -8.86 9.40
C ASP A 171 -6.64 -8.69 8.21
N LEU A 172 -6.43 -9.82 7.53
CA LEU A 172 -5.44 -9.99 6.46
C LEU A 172 -6.03 -9.85 5.05
N ILE A 173 -7.35 -9.75 4.92
CA ILE A 173 -7.97 -9.57 3.61
C ILE A 173 -8.00 -8.08 3.31
N VAL A 174 -7.25 -7.67 2.29
CA VAL A 174 -7.15 -6.27 1.87
C VAL A 174 -7.78 -6.09 0.51
N GLU A 175 -8.54 -5.01 0.36
CA GLU A 175 -9.02 -4.59 -0.94
C GLU A 175 -7.94 -3.74 -1.64
N HIS A 176 -7.73 -4.00 -2.94
CA HIS A 176 -6.66 -3.37 -3.72
C HIS A 176 -7.19 -2.26 -4.61
N PRO A 177 -6.79 -0.98 -4.41
CA PRO A 177 -7.26 0.12 -5.24
C PRO A 177 -6.83 -0.05 -6.71
N HIS A 178 -5.72 -0.74 -6.97
CA HIS A 178 -5.23 -1.04 -8.32
C HIS A 178 -6.18 -1.92 -9.13
N GLU A 179 -6.80 -2.91 -8.48
CA GLU A 179 -7.77 -3.79 -9.13
C GLU A 179 -9.05 -3.02 -9.49
N ILE A 180 -9.51 -2.17 -8.56
CA ILE A 180 -10.67 -1.28 -8.77
C ILE A 180 -10.41 -0.33 -9.94
N LEU A 181 -9.25 0.33 -9.94
CA LEU A 181 -8.83 1.25 -11.01
C LEU A 181 -8.90 0.58 -12.39
N VAL A 182 -8.32 -0.61 -12.54
CA VAL A 182 -8.31 -1.31 -13.84
C VAL A 182 -9.71 -1.72 -14.28
N LYS A 183 -10.53 -2.25 -13.36
CA LYS A 183 -11.93 -2.62 -13.65
C LYS A 183 -12.76 -1.41 -14.07
N ALA A 184 -12.63 -0.29 -13.35
CA ALA A 184 -13.36 0.94 -13.63
C ALA A 184 -12.94 1.56 -14.97
N CYS A 185 -11.63 1.72 -15.20
CA CYS A 185 -11.09 2.25 -16.45
C CYS A 185 -11.46 1.38 -17.67
N SER A 186 -11.50 0.06 -17.51
CA SER A 186 -11.95 -0.85 -18.57
C SER A 186 -13.43 -0.66 -18.90
N ARG A 187 -14.29 -0.42 -17.90
CA ARG A 187 -15.72 -0.14 -18.10
C ARG A 187 -15.97 1.22 -18.75
N LEU A 188 -15.15 2.21 -18.41
CA LEU A 188 -15.20 3.57 -18.93
C LEU A 188 -14.51 3.75 -20.29
N SER A 189 -13.94 2.67 -20.86
CA SER A 189 -13.20 2.72 -22.12
C SER A 189 -12.07 3.77 -22.13
N VAL A 190 -11.38 3.92 -20.99
CA VAL A 190 -10.29 4.88 -20.81
C VAL A 190 -9.06 4.45 -21.61
N ASP A 191 -8.38 5.42 -22.21
CA ASP A 191 -7.14 5.15 -22.97
C ASP A 191 -6.01 4.63 -22.08
N THR A 192 -5.18 3.77 -22.65
CA THR A 192 -4.08 3.09 -21.93
C THR A 192 -3.08 4.08 -21.33
N ALA A 193 -2.84 5.24 -21.97
CA ALA A 193 -1.92 6.25 -21.42
C ALA A 193 -2.42 6.81 -20.09
N LEU A 194 -3.72 7.16 -20.02
CA LEU A 194 -4.34 7.68 -18.81
C LEU A 194 -4.40 6.62 -17.70
N VAL A 195 -4.72 5.35 -18.04
CA VAL A 195 -4.69 4.25 -17.06
C VAL A 195 -3.30 4.05 -16.47
N ARG A 196 -2.25 4.10 -17.29
CA ARG A 196 -0.86 3.96 -16.82
C ARG A 196 -0.46 5.11 -15.89
N LEU A 197 -0.87 6.33 -16.20
CA LEU A 197 -0.62 7.49 -15.35
C LEU A 197 -1.33 7.34 -14.00
N ALA A 198 -2.63 7.02 -13.99
CA ALA A 198 -3.39 6.77 -12.77
C ALA A 198 -2.79 5.63 -11.94
N TRP A 199 -2.35 4.55 -12.57
CA TRP A 199 -1.66 3.44 -11.91
C TRP A 199 -0.34 3.89 -11.26
N THR A 200 0.40 4.78 -11.92
CA THR A 200 1.67 5.32 -11.40
C THR A 200 1.41 6.19 -10.17
N ILE A 201 0.42 7.07 -10.24
CA ILE A 201 -0.02 7.90 -9.11
C ILE A 201 -0.42 7.03 -7.92
N LEU A 202 -1.15 5.94 -8.19
CA LEU A 202 -1.57 5.02 -7.14
C LEU A 202 -0.39 4.27 -6.53
N ASN A 203 0.59 3.83 -7.33
CA ASN A 203 1.84 3.24 -6.84
C ASN A 203 2.62 4.19 -5.92
N ASP A 204 2.69 5.47 -6.28
CA ASP A 204 3.36 6.48 -5.46
C ASP A 204 2.59 6.70 -4.15
N SER A 205 1.26 6.75 -4.22
CA SER A 205 0.37 6.93 -3.08
C SER A 205 0.53 5.83 -2.02
N MET A 206 0.75 4.58 -2.43
CA MET A 206 0.96 3.44 -1.51
C MET A 206 2.26 3.56 -0.69
N ARG A 207 3.21 4.42 -1.09
CA ARG A 207 4.45 4.65 -0.32
C ARG A 207 4.21 5.46 0.94
N ASP A 208 3.11 6.19 0.99
CA ASP A 208 2.64 6.98 2.13
C ASP A 208 1.37 6.37 2.73
N ALA A 209 0.95 6.90 3.88
CA ALA A 209 -0.19 6.37 4.64
C ALA A 209 -1.57 6.65 4.01
N THR A 210 -1.63 6.99 2.72
CA THR A 210 -2.90 7.29 2.01
C THR A 210 -3.86 6.11 2.02
N CYS A 211 -3.33 4.88 1.94
CA CYS A 211 -4.11 3.64 1.99
C CYS A 211 -4.77 3.33 3.36
N VAL A 212 -4.45 4.10 4.40
CA VAL A 212 -5.14 4.03 5.69
C VAL A 212 -5.89 5.32 6.02
N MET A 213 -5.92 6.30 5.09
CA MET A 213 -6.75 7.51 5.20
C MET A 213 -8.05 7.39 4.41
N PHE A 214 -8.00 6.68 3.29
CA PHE A 214 -9.11 6.60 2.34
C PHE A 214 -9.42 5.14 2.00
N GLU A 215 -10.69 4.86 1.74
CA GLU A 215 -11.13 3.57 1.22
C GLU A 215 -10.51 3.29 -0.16
N ALA A 216 -10.34 2.00 -0.50
CA ALA A 216 -9.72 1.61 -1.75
C ALA A 216 -10.44 2.13 -3.02
N PRO A 217 -11.80 2.14 -3.11
CA PRO A 217 -12.50 2.73 -4.25
C PRO A 217 -12.24 4.24 -4.39
N VAL A 218 -12.28 4.97 -3.27
CA VAL A 218 -12.04 6.41 -3.22
C VAL A 218 -10.60 6.74 -3.60
N LEU A 219 -9.63 5.96 -3.11
CA LEU A 219 -8.22 6.12 -3.46
C LEU A 219 -7.96 5.87 -4.96
N ALA A 220 -8.59 4.83 -5.53
CA ALA A 220 -8.51 4.53 -6.96
C ALA A 220 -9.13 5.65 -7.82
N ALA A 221 -10.30 6.15 -7.42
CA ALA A 221 -10.99 7.25 -8.08
C ALA A 221 -10.19 8.56 -8.00
N GLY A 222 -9.59 8.87 -6.85
CA GLY A 222 -8.74 10.05 -6.67
C GLY A 222 -7.46 9.99 -7.52
N ALA A 223 -6.84 8.83 -7.65
CA ALA A 223 -5.70 8.64 -8.55
C ALA A 223 -6.09 8.82 -10.03
N PHE A 224 -7.26 8.30 -10.43
CA PHE A 224 -7.82 8.54 -11.77
C PHE A 224 -8.12 10.02 -12.01
N TYR A 225 -8.80 10.67 -11.06
CA TYR A 225 -9.15 12.09 -11.14
C TYR A 225 -7.91 12.99 -11.25
N ARG A 226 -6.87 12.71 -10.44
CA ARG A 226 -5.58 13.40 -10.53
C ARG A 226 -4.91 13.18 -11.90
N ALA A 227 -4.95 11.96 -12.43
CA ALA A 227 -4.40 11.67 -13.75
C ALA A 227 -5.13 12.45 -14.86
N CYS A 228 -6.46 12.57 -14.79
CA CYS A 228 -7.23 13.40 -15.71
C CYS A 228 -6.79 14.87 -15.65
N GLN A 229 -6.63 15.44 -14.45
CA GLN A 229 -6.16 16.81 -14.28
C GLN A 229 -4.78 17.05 -14.90
N LEU A 230 -3.82 16.13 -14.68
CA LEU A 230 -2.48 16.22 -15.24
C LEU A 230 -2.46 16.15 -16.77
N MET A 231 -3.41 15.41 -17.37
CA MET A 231 -3.60 15.31 -18.81
C MET A 231 -4.53 16.39 -19.38
N GLN A 232 -5.03 17.33 -18.56
CA GLN A 232 -5.99 18.37 -18.95
C GLN A 232 -7.30 17.81 -19.54
N LEU A 233 -7.76 16.68 -19.02
CA LEU A 233 -9.01 16.01 -19.40
C LEU A 233 -10.07 16.22 -18.31
N SER A 234 -11.35 16.24 -18.69
CA SER A 234 -12.45 16.24 -17.73
C SER A 234 -12.83 14.81 -17.38
N ALA A 235 -12.85 14.46 -16.09
CA ALA A 235 -13.29 13.14 -15.64
C ALA A 235 -14.76 12.86 -16.04
N SER A 236 -15.59 13.91 -16.13
CA SER A 236 -16.98 13.83 -16.57
C SER A 236 -17.17 13.43 -18.04
N ASP A 237 -16.12 13.51 -18.87
CA ASP A 237 -16.18 13.06 -20.26
C ASP A 237 -16.24 11.52 -20.35
N PHE A 238 -15.86 10.81 -19.29
CA PHE A 238 -15.86 9.36 -19.24
C PHE A 238 -17.20 8.83 -18.73
N THR A 239 -17.88 8.07 -19.58
CA THR A 239 -19.15 7.41 -19.26
C THR A 239 -19.13 5.95 -19.68
N ALA A 240 -19.87 5.11 -18.97
CA ALA A 240 -20.04 3.69 -19.30
C ALA A 240 -21.50 3.39 -19.65
N LYS A 241 -21.72 2.35 -20.45
CA LYS A 241 -23.09 1.88 -20.73
C LYS A 241 -23.61 1.06 -19.54
N TRP A 242 -24.84 1.32 -19.12
CA TRP A 242 -25.51 0.49 -18.12
C TRP A 242 -25.65 -0.98 -18.60
N PRO A 243 -25.59 -1.98 -17.69
CA PRO A 243 -25.63 -3.38 -18.09
C PRO A 243 -26.88 -3.74 -18.89
N PRO A 244 -26.77 -4.57 -19.94
CA PRO A 244 -27.84 -4.84 -20.92
C PRO A 244 -29.09 -5.55 -20.35
N LYS A 245 -29.09 -5.97 -19.08
CA LYS A 245 -30.19 -6.70 -18.43
C LYS A 245 -31.11 -5.84 -17.57
N ALA A 246 -30.79 -4.57 -17.35
CA ALA A 246 -31.62 -3.65 -16.57
C ALA A 246 -32.03 -2.48 -17.47
N ALA A 247 -33.30 -2.07 -17.35
CA ALA A 247 -34.01 -1.24 -18.31
C ALA A 247 -33.33 0.12 -18.62
N GLU A 248 -33.52 0.55 -19.87
CA GLU A 248 -33.38 1.89 -20.45
C GLU A 248 -32.05 2.62 -20.28
N GLY A 249 -31.24 2.63 -21.35
CA GLY A 249 -30.52 3.78 -21.92
C GLY A 249 -29.60 4.65 -21.04
N ARG A 250 -29.51 4.39 -19.74
CA ARG A 250 -28.79 5.20 -18.77
C ARG A 250 -27.31 5.05 -19.00
N GLN A 251 -26.62 6.17 -19.14
CA GLN A 251 -25.17 6.20 -19.06
C GLN A 251 -24.78 6.30 -17.60
N LEU A 252 -23.79 5.51 -17.21
CA LEU A 252 -23.12 5.62 -15.92
C LEU A 252 -22.05 6.69 -16.04
N THR A 253 -22.02 7.60 -15.08
CA THR A 253 -20.88 8.51 -14.93
C THR A 253 -19.67 7.76 -14.42
N TRP A 254 -18.48 8.35 -14.50
CA TRP A 254 -17.29 7.79 -13.87
C TRP A 254 -17.47 7.59 -12.36
N THR A 255 -18.13 8.52 -11.66
CA THR A 255 -18.46 8.39 -10.22
C THR A 255 -19.33 7.18 -9.93
N ASP A 256 -20.36 6.93 -10.74
CA ASP A 256 -21.19 5.73 -10.61
C ASP A 256 -20.41 4.42 -10.84
N VAL A 257 -19.37 4.45 -11.69
CA VAL A 257 -18.55 3.27 -11.99
C VAL A 257 -17.57 2.96 -10.87
N PHE A 258 -17.00 3.99 -10.24
CA PHE A 258 -16.12 3.85 -9.08
C PHE A 258 -16.88 3.66 -7.76
N ASP A 259 -18.19 3.98 -7.73
CA ASP A 259 -19.05 3.97 -6.54
C ASP A 259 -18.59 4.98 -5.48
N VAL A 260 -18.34 6.23 -5.90
CA VAL A 260 -17.82 7.32 -5.06
C VAL A 260 -18.44 8.66 -5.41
N ASP A 261 -18.32 9.64 -4.50
CA ASP A 261 -18.64 11.04 -4.81
C ASP A 261 -17.45 11.78 -5.44
N GLU A 262 -17.73 12.71 -6.35
CA GLU A 262 -16.68 13.54 -6.98
C GLU A 262 -15.90 14.36 -5.95
N ALA A 263 -16.56 14.79 -4.88
CA ALA A 263 -15.91 15.52 -3.79
C ALA A 263 -14.85 14.68 -3.06
N GLU A 264 -15.13 13.39 -2.83
CA GLU A 264 -14.19 12.46 -2.17
C GLU A 264 -12.98 12.20 -3.07
N ALA A 265 -13.21 11.97 -4.37
CA ALA A 265 -12.13 11.80 -5.33
C ALA A 265 -11.26 13.06 -5.47
N ALA A 266 -11.87 14.25 -5.45
CA ALA A 266 -11.16 15.52 -5.47
C ALA A 266 -10.34 15.77 -4.18
N GLU A 267 -10.87 15.39 -3.02
CA GLU A 267 -10.15 15.43 -1.75
C GLU A 267 -8.91 14.54 -1.79
N VAL A 268 -9.06 13.28 -2.24
CA VAL A 268 -7.94 12.36 -2.41
C VAL A 268 -6.92 12.91 -3.40
N ALA A 269 -7.36 13.42 -4.55
CA ALA A 269 -6.44 14.01 -5.54
C ALA A 269 -5.63 15.18 -4.94
N SER A 270 -6.26 16.04 -4.11
CA SER A 270 -5.54 17.09 -3.40
C SER A 270 -4.62 16.56 -2.30
N ALA A 271 -5.01 15.49 -1.60
CA ALA A 271 -4.17 14.86 -0.59
C ALA A 271 -2.94 14.19 -1.22
N ILE A 272 -3.10 13.49 -2.35
CA ILE A 272 -1.99 12.91 -3.11
C ILE A 272 -1.01 14.00 -3.54
N GLU A 273 -1.50 15.12 -4.08
CA GLU A 273 -0.62 16.22 -4.48
C GLU A 273 0.20 16.76 -3.30
N LYS A 274 -0.46 17.11 -2.20
CA LYS A 274 0.20 17.76 -1.06
C LYS A 274 1.04 16.79 -0.23
N ASP A 275 0.44 15.66 0.12
CA ASP A 275 1.00 14.73 1.09
C ASP A 275 1.96 13.73 0.44
N VAL A 276 1.87 13.48 -0.87
CA VAL A 276 2.83 12.61 -1.57
C VAL A 276 3.82 13.48 -2.34
N TYR A 277 3.39 14.19 -3.38
CA TYR A 277 4.33 14.87 -4.29
C TYR A 277 5.02 16.08 -3.66
N GLU A 278 4.27 17.09 -3.21
CA GLU A 278 4.85 18.32 -2.63
C GLU A 278 5.70 18.04 -1.38
N PHE A 279 5.24 17.11 -0.52
CA PHE A 279 5.99 16.71 0.66
C PHE A 279 7.36 16.13 0.28
N HIS A 280 7.41 15.17 -0.65
CA HIS A 280 8.68 14.54 -1.02
C HIS A 280 9.58 15.51 -1.79
N ASP A 281 9.04 16.43 -2.58
CA ASP A 281 9.83 17.48 -3.25
C ASP A 281 10.49 18.43 -2.25
N GLN A 282 9.77 18.83 -1.19
CA GLN A 282 10.30 19.71 -0.14
C GLN A 282 11.35 19.04 0.75
N HIS A 283 11.29 17.71 0.87
CA HIS A 283 12.15 16.92 1.77
C HIS A 283 13.15 16.04 1.02
N ALA A 284 13.23 16.15 -0.31
CA ALA A 284 14.25 15.54 -1.15
C ALA A 284 15.61 16.17 -0.82
N LYS A 285 16.42 15.47 -0.01
CA LYS A 285 17.83 15.77 0.22
C LYS A 285 18.70 14.71 -0.46
#